data_AF-K6XXX2-F1
#
_entry.id   AF-K6XXX2-F1
#
_cell.length_a   1.000
_cell.length_b   1.000
_cell.length_c   1.000
_cell.angle_alpha   90.00
_cell.angle_beta   90.00
_cell.angle_gamma   90.00
#
_symmetry.space_group_name_H-M   'P 1'
#
loop_
_entity.id
_entity.type
_entity.pdbx_description
1 polymer ?
#
loop_
_entity_poly.entity_id
_entity_poly.type
_entity_poly.pdbx_seq_one_letter_code
_entity_poly.pdbx_strand_id
1 'polypeptide(L)'
;MHNLKTILIFALFCIIGLIAIPYAQVVYSGDVSLKMKHIKGEFDVAMESQTDDEFAVGRMTLDKTYHGDLHGFSKGQMLSHVTNVKGSAGYVAMESFNGSLDGKKGGFVLMHQGIMDKGAQSLEISVIPDSGSDELTGISGKMSIEIVDGKHFYLFDYTLP
;
A
#
# COMPACT_ATOMS: atom_id res chain seq x y z
N MET A 1 -14.65 3.71 -32.20
CA MET A 1 -15.63 4.78 -31.95
C MET A 1 -16.78 4.19 -31.14
N HIS A 2 -16.86 4.56 -29.85
CA HIS A 2 -18.06 4.76 -29.03
C HIS A 2 -19.18 3.70 -28.97
N ASN A 3 -19.85 3.41 -27.85
CA ASN A 3 -19.70 3.79 -26.44
C ASN A 3 -20.80 3.04 -25.66
N LEU A 4 -20.52 2.71 -24.40
CA LEU A 4 -21.31 3.09 -23.23
C LEU A 4 -22.85 3.08 -23.35
N LYS A 5 -23.47 2.02 -22.83
CA LYS A 5 -24.87 1.81 -22.37
C LYS A 5 -24.98 0.27 -22.30
N THR A 6 -24.87 -0.38 -21.15
CA THR A 6 -26.02 -0.69 -20.31
C THR A 6 -25.50 -1.20 -18.96
N ILE A 7 -25.14 -0.25 -18.10
CA ILE A 7 -25.41 -0.37 -16.65
C ILE A 7 -26.95 -0.22 -16.53
N LEU A 8 -27.58 -0.97 -15.62
CA LEU A 8 -29.04 -1.10 -15.36
C LEU A 8 -29.77 -2.25 -16.08
N ILE A 9 -29.70 -3.45 -15.50
CA ILE A 9 -30.83 -4.40 -15.43
C ILE A 9 -30.85 -4.89 -13.96
N PHE A 10 -31.53 -4.18 -13.05
CA PHE A 10 -32.87 -4.53 -12.52
C PHE A 10 -32.98 -6.02 -12.17
N ALA A 11 -32.87 -6.41 -10.91
CA ALA A 11 -33.99 -6.47 -9.96
C ALA A 11 -35.24 -7.16 -10.53
N LEU A 12 -35.60 -8.29 -9.90
CA LEU A 12 -36.92 -8.93 -9.90
C LEU A 12 -37.34 -9.68 -11.19
N PHE A 13 -37.03 -10.97 -11.26
CA PHE A 13 -37.93 -11.93 -11.90
C PHE A 13 -38.21 -13.10 -10.95
N CYS A 14 -39.35 -12.97 -10.29
CA CYS A 14 -40.07 -14.04 -9.64
C CYS A 14 -41.11 -14.56 -10.65
N ILE A 15 -41.25 -15.89 -10.73
CA ILE A 15 -42.36 -16.63 -11.37
C ILE A 15 -42.32 -16.72 -12.92
N ILE A 16 -41.94 -17.90 -13.45
CA ILE A 16 -42.74 -18.83 -14.27
C ILE A 16 -41.79 -19.87 -14.92
N GLY A 17 -42.08 -21.18 -14.74
CA GLY A 17 -41.93 -22.17 -15.82
C GLY A 17 -40.62 -22.98 -15.94
N LEU A 18 -40.49 -23.99 -15.08
CA LEU A 18 -39.91 -25.31 -15.31
C LEU A 18 -39.26 -25.61 -16.68
N ILE A 19 -37.95 -25.33 -16.84
CA ILE A 19 -37.04 -26.09 -17.71
C ILE A 19 -35.75 -26.31 -16.93
N ALA A 20 -35.53 -27.56 -16.51
CA ALA A 20 -34.29 -27.98 -15.86
C ALA A 20 -33.16 -27.98 -16.88
N ILE A 21 -32.48 -26.85 -17.03
CA ILE A 21 -31.17 -26.81 -17.68
C ILE A 21 -30.20 -27.44 -16.68
N PRO A 22 -29.48 -28.53 -17.02
CA PRO A 22 -28.46 -29.04 -16.14
C PRO A 22 -27.43 -27.93 -15.93
N TYR A 23 -27.31 -27.49 -14.68
CA TYR A 23 -26.21 -26.67 -14.20
C TYR A 23 -24.92 -27.46 -14.50
N ALA A 24 -24.32 -27.23 -15.67
CA ALA A 24 -22.92 -27.51 -15.84
C ALA A 24 -22.22 -26.60 -14.84
N GLN A 25 -21.69 -27.19 -13.77
CA GLN A 25 -20.75 -26.50 -12.91
C GLN A 25 -19.63 -26.03 -13.82
N VAL A 26 -19.58 -24.74 -14.12
CA VAL A 26 -18.33 -24.12 -14.57
C VAL A 26 -17.41 -24.24 -13.37
N VAL A 27 -16.66 -25.34 -13.32
CA VAL A 27 -15.51 -25.48 -12.45
C VAL A 27 -14.53 -24.44 -12.96
N TYR A 28 -14.52 -23.25 -12.35
CA TYR A 28 -13.35 -22.39 -12.41
C TYR A 28 -12.26 -23.11 -11.62
N SER A 29 -11.56 -24.03 -12.30
CA SER A 29 -10.33 -24.62 -11.81
C SER A 29 -9.25 -23.54 -11.91
N GLY A 30 -9.09 -22.80 -10.83
CA GLY A 30 -8.12 -21.73 -10.73
C GLY A 30 -8.26 -21.06 -9.38
N ASP A 31 -8.07 -21.81 -8.30
CA ASP A 31 -7.56 -21.19 -7.09
C ASP A 31 -6.14 -20.71 -7.42
N VAL A 32 -6.05 -19.52 -8.03
CA VAL A 32 -4.79 -18.78 -8.06
C VAL A 32 -4.63 -18.29 -6.64
N SER A 33 -4.18 -19.19 -5.76
CA SER A 33 -3.72 -18.83 -4.43
C SER A 33 -2.56 -17.86 -4.66
N LEU A 34 -2.84 -16.56 -4.52
CA LEU A 34 -1.83 -15.53 -4.62
C LEU A 34 -0.80 -15.81 -3.54
N LYS A 35 0.36 -16.32 -3.98
CA LYS A 35 1.42 -16.70 -3.06
C LYS A 35 1.97 -15.43 -2.41
N MET A 36 1.75 -15.31 -1.11
CA MET A 36 2.38 -14.25 -0.32
C MET A 36 3.90 -14.41 -0.38
N LYS A 37 4.57 -13.31 -0.74
CA LYS A 37 6.01 -13.19 -0.75
C LYS A 37 6.45 -12.33 0.42
N HIS A 38 7.65 -12.62 0.92
CA HIS A 38 8.25 -11.95 2.06
C HIS A 38 9.67 -11.58 1.65
N ILE A 39 9.97 -10.28 1.58
CA ILE A 39 11.31 -9.77 1.25
C ILE A 39 11.79 -8.81 2.33
N LYS A 40 13.11 -8.69 2.47
CA LYS A 40 13.76 -7.76 3.38
C LYS A 40 14.94 -7.10 2.68
N GLY A 41 15.12 -5.80 2.92
CA GLY A 41 16.26 -5.05 2.39
C GLY A 41 16.46 -3.73 3.10
N GLU A 42 17.54 -3.05 2.74
CA GLU A 42 17.91 -1.74 3.29
C GLU A 42 17.19 -0.63 2.50
N PHE A 43 16.91 0.49 3.17
CA PHE A 43 16.53 1.72 2.48
C PHE A 43 17.15 2.94 3.18
N ASP A 44 17.40 3.98 2.40
CA ASP A 44 17.80 5.29 2.89
C ASP A 44 16.59 6.22 2.92
N VAL A 45 16.57 7.16 3.86
CA VAL A 45 15.52 8.18 3.94
C VAL A 45 16.12 9.54 4.24
N ALA A 46 15.77 10.53 3.41
CA ALA A 46 15.94 11.95 3.69
C ALA A 46 14.56 12.56 4.01
N MET A 47 14.53 13.39 5.05
CA MET A 47 13.32 14.09 5.48
C MET A 47 13.62 15.57 5.59
N GLU A 48 12.78 16.41 4.97
CA GLU A 48 12.94 17.86 5.04
C GLU A 48 11.68 18.49 5.63
N SER A 49 11.86 19.22 6.73
CA SER A 49 10.77 20.00 7.34
C SER A 49 10.31 21.08 6.37
N GLN A 50 9.00 21.25 6.29
CA GLN A 50 8.37 22.27 5.46
C GLN A 50 7.83 23.36 6.37
N THR A 51 8.09 24.63 6.04
CA THR A 51 7.58 25.76 6.82
C THR A 51 6.06 25.86 6.64
N ASP A 52 5.35 25.77 7.75
CA ASP A 52 3.90 25.94 7.83
C ASP A 52 3.53 26.29 9.28
N ASP A 53 3.47 27.58 9.58
CA ASP A 53 3.25 28.09 10.93
C ASP A 53 1.74 28.26 11.24
N GLU A 54 0.85 27.96 10.28
CA GLU A 54 -0.60 28.09 10.46
C GLU A 54 -1.18 26.93 11.29
N PHE A 55 -0.58 25.75 11.18
CA PHE A 55 -1.09 24.53 11.80
C PHE A 55 -0.16 24.03 12.91
N ALA A 56 -0.75 23.49 13.98
CA ALA A 56 0.01 22.82 15.04
C ALA A 56 0.62 21.46 14.60
N VAL A 57 0.36 21.03 13.36
CA VAL A 57 0.83 19.77 12.78
C VAL A 57 2.03 20.08 11.89
N GLY A 58 3.16 19.43 12.15
CA GLY A 58 4.36 19.57 11.33
C GLY A 58 4.22 18.82 10.01
N ARG A 59 4.76 19.40 8.94
CA ARG A 59 4.81 18.79 7.61
C ARG A 59 6.26 18.53 7.19
N MET A 60 6.51 17.36 6.62
CA MET A 60 7.81 16.99 6.06
C MET A 60 7.64 16.42 4.65
N THR A 61 8.61 16.66 3.77
CA THR A 61 8.78 15.87 2.55
C THR A 61 9.67 14.68 2.83
N LEU A 62 9.44 13.59 2.10
CA LEU A 62 10.17 12.34 2.21
C LEU A 62 10.79 12.00 0.86
N ASP A 63 12.05 11.59 0.91
CA ASP A 63 12.78 11.05 -0.24
C ASP A 63 13.48 9.77 0.21
N LYS A 64 13.11 8.64 -0.37
CA LYS A 64 13.71 7.35 0.00
C LYS A 64 14.32 6.65 -1.19
N THR A 65 15.38 5.91 -0.92
CA THR A 65 16.00 4.98 -1.86
C THR A 65 15.94 3.58 -1.28
N TYR A 66 15.30 2.65 -1.99
CA TYR A 66 15.17 1.24 -1.58
C TYR A 66 16.19 0.37 -2.31
N HIS A 67 16.75 -0.61 -1.60
CA HIS A 67 17.79 -1.52 -2.10
C HIS A 67 17.38 -3.00 -1.99
N GLY A 68 17.95 -3.85 -2.84
CA GLY A 68 17.67 -5.29 -2.86
C GLY A 68 16.48 -5.64 -3.75
N ASP A 69 15.61 -6.54 -3.28
CA ASP A 69 14.48 -7.04 -4.06
C ASP A 69 13.42 -5.97 -4.32
N LEU A 70 13.24 -5.00 -3.41
CA LEU A 70 12.61 -3.72 -3.68
C LEU A 70 13.71 -2.70 -4.00
N HIS A 71 13.85 -2.34 -5.26
CA HIS A 71 14.89 -1.44 -5.75
C HIS A 71 14.28 -0.24 -6.48
N GLY A 72 14.57 0.97 -6.03
CA GLY A 72 14.02 2.18 -6.63
C GLY A 72 13.99 3.35 -5.67
N PHE A 73 13.17 4.35 -5.98
CA PHE A 73 13.02 5.55 -5.17
C PHE A 73 11.55 5.78 -4.81
N SER A 74 11.32 6.50 -3.72
CA SER A 74 10.00 7.04 -3.41
C SER A 74 10.07 8.51 -3.02
N LYS A 75 8.99 9.21 -3.34
CA LYS A 75 8.76 10.59 -2.90
C LYS A 75 7.44 10.65 -2.18
N GLY A 76 7.40 11.37 -1.06
CA GLY A 76 6.22 11.42 -0.23
C GLY A 76 6.14 12.65 0.66
N GLN A 77 5.09 12.68 1.46
CA GLN A 77 4.89 13.68 2.49
C GLN A 77 4.44 13.01 3.78
N MET A 78 4.81 13.63 4.90
CA MET A 78 4.43 13.23 6.24
C MET A 78 3.79 14.42 6.95
N LEU A 79 2.72 14.15 7.68
CA LEU A 79 2.16 15.04 8.70
C LEU A 79 2.38 14.41 10.06
N SER A 80 2.79 15.20 11.05
CA SER A 80 3.09 14.70 12.39
C SER A 80 2.73 15.69 13.49
N HIS A 81 2.44 15.18 14.67
CA HIS A 81 2.28 15.98 15.86
C HIS A 81 2.90 15.27 17.06
N VAL A 82 3.82 15.95 17.75
CA VAL A 82 4.42 15.48 19.00
C VAL A 82 3.75 16.20 20.15
N THR A 83 3.24 15.45 21.12
CA THR A 83 2.57 16.05 22.27
C THR A 83 3.56 16.51 23.33
N ASN A 84 3.09 17.24 24.33
CA ASN A 84 3.88 17.57 25.51
C ASN A 84 4.18 16.36 26.42
N VAL A 85 3.55 15.21 26.18
CA VAL A 85 3.82 13.97 26.91
C VAL A 85 4.97 13.24 26.22
N LYS A 86 6.08 13.01 26.94
CA LYS A 86 7.25 12.31 26.42
C LYS A 86 6.85 10.93 25.87
N GLY A 87 7.28 10.64 24.65
CA GLY A 87 6.99 9.37 23.97
C GLY A 87 5.57 9.27 23.42
N SER A 88 4.80 10.37 23.37
CA SER A 88 3.49 10.42 22.73
C SER A 88 3.49 11.32 21.50
N ALA A 89 3.17 10.74 20.35
CA ALA A 89 3.08 11.44 19.07
C ALA A 89 2.20 10.65 18.09
N GLY A 90 1.80 11.31 17.01
CA GLY A 90 1.17 10.65 15.87
C GLY A 90 1.76 11.16 14.56
N TYR A 91 1.73 10.30 13.55
CA TYR A 91 2.02 10.71 12.18
C TYR A 91 1.22 9.91 11.16
N VAL A 92 1.03 10.52 10.01
CA VAL A 92 0.57 9.87 8.79
C VAL A 92 1.49 10.26 7.66
N ALA A 93 1.73 9.35 6.73
CA ALA A 93 2.52 9.64 5.53
C ALA A 93 1.98 8.88 4.32
N MET A 94 2.20 9.45 3.14
CA MET A 94 2.01 8.75 1.88
C MET A 94 3.22 8.97 1.00
N GLU A 95 3.64 7.93 0.30
CA GLU A 95 4.77 7.97 -0.62
C GLU A 95 4.48 7.17 -1.89
N SER A 96 4.88 7.71 -3.04
CA SER A 96 4.81 7.03 -4.32
C SER A 96 6.16 6.40 -4.61
N PHE A 97 6.20 5.07 -4.67
CA PHE A 97 7.37 4.30 -5.08
C PHE A 97 7.42 4.17 -6.61
N ASN A 98 8.62 4.24 -7.17
CA ASN A 98 8.90 3.92 -8.56
C ASN A 98 10.21 3.12 -8.67
N GLY A 99 10.18 1.98 -9.36
CA GLY A 99 11.35 1.14 -9.51
C GLY A 99 11.00 -0.28 -9.92
N SER A 100 11.55 -1.25 -9.19
CA SER A 100 11.32 -2.67 -9.40
C SER A 100 11.12 -3.43 -8.10
N LEU A 101 10.25 -4.43 -8.13
CA LEU A 101 9.99 -5.37 -7.03
C LEU A 101 10.14 -6.80 -7.57
N ASP A 102 11.08 -7.58 -7.03
CA ASP A 102 11.46 -8.90 -7.58
C ASP A 102 11.75 -8.85 -9.10
N GLY A 103 12.41 -7.78 -9.54
CA GLY A 103 12.72 -7.55 -10.95
C GLY A 103 11.56 -7.09 -11.84
N LYS A 104 10.32 -6.99 -11.33
CA LYS A 104 9.15 -6.45 -12.04
C LYS A 104 9.10 -4.95 -11.92
N LYS A 105 9.01 -4.23 -13.05
CA LYS A 105 9.02 -2.77 -13.08
C LYS A 105 7.63 -2.18 -12.86
N GLY A 106 7.59 -1.07 -12.12
CA GLY A 106 6.37 -0.30 -11.93
C GLY A 106 6.47 0.62 -10.72
N GLY A 107 5.31 1.10 -10.28
CA GLY A 107 5.16 1.88 -9.07
C GLY A 107 3.94 1.45 -8.27
N PHE A 108 3.84 1.98 -7.04
CA PHE A 108 2.68 1.87 -6.16
C PHE A 108 2.78 2.94 -5.08
N VAL A 109 1.70 3.16 -4.34
CA VAL A 109 1.67 4.13 -3.23
C VAL A 109 1.60 3.38 -1.91
N LEU A 110 2.45 3.76 -0.95
CA LEU A 110 2.39 3.29 0.44
C LEU A 110 1.72 4.36 1.31
N MET A 111 0.84 3.93 2.20
CA MET A 111 0.25 4.74 3.27
C MET A 111 0.79 4.28 4.61
N HIS A 112 1.13 5.23 5.47
CA HIS A 112 1.64 5.02 6.82
C HIS A 112 0.67 5.60 7.83
N GLN A 113 0.47 4.87 8.93
CA GLN A 113 -0.19 5.36 10.13
C GLN A 113 0.64 4.95 11.35
N GLY A 114 1.24 5.93 12.02
CA GLY A 114 2.06 5.70 13.21
C GLY A 114 1.51 6.40 14.43
N ILE A 115 1.44 5.68 15.54
CA ILE A 115 1.05 6.21 16.86
C ILE A 115 2.10 5.80 17.88
N MET A 116 2.46 6.75 18.73
CA MET A 116 3.20 6.50 19.96
C MET A 116 2.34 6.92 21.15
N ASP A 117 2.13 6.01 22.11
CA ASP A 117 1.48 6.28 23.40
C ASP A 117 2.47 5.98 24.52
N LYS A 118 3.07 7.03 25.08
CA LYS A 118 3.99 6.97 26.23
C LYS A 118 5.11 5.94 26.04
N GLY A 119 5.64 5.85 24.82
CA GLY A 119 6.72 4.94 24.44
C GLY A 119 6.26 3.61 23.84
N ALA A 120 4.97 3.24 23.92
CA ALA A 120 4.42 2.15 23.13
C ALA A 120 4.19 2.62 21.69
N GLN A 121 4.78 1.94 20.71
CA GLN A 121 4.70 2.32 19.30
C GLN A 121 3.85 1.32 18.51
N SER A 122 2.99 1.83 17.64
CA SER A 122 2.36 1.08 16.55
C SER A 122 2.60 1.77 15.22
N LEU A 123 2.85 0.97 14.19
CA LEU A 123 3.06 1.44 12.83
C LEU A 123 2.40 0.47 11.86
N GLU A 124 1.46 0.97 11.07
CA GLU A 124 0.90 0.27 9.93
C GLU A 124 1.38 0.95 8.64
N ILE A 125 1.98 0.17 7.75
CA ILE A 125 2.31 0.60 6.39
C ILE A 125 1.67 -0.38 5.42
N SER A 126 0.89 0.14 4.48
CA SER A 126 0.17 -0.67 3.50
C SER A 126 0.25 -0.08 2.11
N VAL A 127 0.25 -0.95 1.10
CA VAL A 127 0.00 -0.55 -0.29
C VAL A 127 -1.44 -0.02 -0.38
N ILE A 128 -1.62 1.16 -0.95
CA ILE A 128 -2.97 1.68 -1.27
C ILE A 128 -3.56 0.79 -2.37
N PRO A 129 -4.77 0.23 -2.19
CA PRO A 129 -5.41 -0.61 -3.21
C PRO A 129 -5.43 0.08 -4.58
N ASP A 130 -5.20 -0.71 -5.63
CA ASP A 130 -5.22 -0.28 -7.03
C ASP A 130 -4.22 0.84 -7.39
N SER A 131 -3.25 1.14 -6.52
CA SER A 131 -2.18 2.11 -6.80
C SER A 131 -1.04 1.55 -7.66
N GLY A 132 -0.99 0.22 -7.81
CA GLY A 132 0.03 -0.47 -8.61
C GLY A 132 -0.03 -0.08 -10.09
N SER A 133 1.13 0.16 -10.71
CA SER A 133 1.27 0.43 -12.14
C SER A 133 2.12 -0.62 -12.84
N ASP A 134 2.01 -0.67 -14.17
CA ASP A 134 2.84 -1.51 -15.05
C ASP A 134 2.82 -2.98 -14.60
N GLU A 135 3.99 -3.62 -14.43
CA GLU A 135 4.09 -5.02 -13.99
C GLU A 135 3.73 -5.23 -12.51
N LEU A 136 3.48 -4.14 -11.77
CA LEU A 136 3.03 -4.14 -10.38
C LEU A 136 1.52 -3.84 -10.25
N THR A 137 0.78 -3.79 -11.36
CA THR A 137 -0.68 -3.65 -11.34
C THR A 137 -1.32 -4.78 -10.53
N GLY A 138 -2.22 -4.43 -9.60
CA GLY A 138 -2.88 -5.39 -8.71
C GLY A 138 -2.06 -5.82 -7.50
N ILE A 139 -0.91 -5.18 -7.23
CA ILE A 139 -0.14 -5.39 -6.00
C ILE A 139 -0.97 -5.10 -4.76
N SER A 140 -0.84 -5.97 -3.75
CA SER A 140 -1.30 -5.74 -2.40
C SER A 140 -0.19 -6.11 -1.42
N GLY A 141 -0.11 -5.44 -0.27
CA GLY A 141 0.92 -5.76 0.70
C GLY A 141 0.98 -4.85 1.91
N LYS A 142 1.75 -5.28 2.91
CA LYS A 142 2.06 -4.53 4.12
C LYS A 142 3.57 -4.49 4.33
N MET A 143 4.05 -3.36 4.84
CA MET A 143 5.46 -3.15 5.14
C MET A 143 5.66 -2.91 6.63
N SER A 144 6.76 -3.41 7.16
CA SER A 144 7.29 -3.04 8.48
C SER A 144 8.68 -2.43 8.31
N ILE A 145 9.09 -1.61 9.27
CA ILE A 145 10.41 -0.98 9.30
C ILE A 145 11.14 -1.43 10.55
N GLU A 146 12.39 -1.85 10.38
CA GLU A 146 13.34 -2.11 11.46
C GLU A 146 14.49 -1.11 11.39
N ILE A 147 15.01 -0.72 12.55
CA ILE A 147 16.23 0.09 12.64
C ILE A 147 17.25 -0.72 13.44
N VAL A 148 18.36 -1.08 12.79
CA VAL A 148 19.45 -1.88 13.39
C VAL A 148 20.76 -1.14 13.15
N ASP A 149 21.49 -0.84 14.23
CA ASP A 149 22.77 -0.13 14.19
C ASP A 149 22.74 1.18 13.37
N GLY A 150 21.60 1.90 13.43
CA GLY A 150 21.39 3.16 12.72
C GLY A 150 21.03 3.01 11.24
N LYS A 151 20.90 1.79 10.72
CA LYS A 151 20.43 1.51 9.35
C LYS A 151 18.95 1.17 9.34
N HIS A 152 18.25 1.59 8.30
CA HIS A 152 16.83 1.29 8.11
C HIS A 152 16.63 0.08 7.20
N PHE A 153 15.78 -0.84 7.62
CA PHE A 153 15.40 -2.02 6.86
C PHE A 153 13.89 -2.06 6.65
N TYR A 154 13.45 -2.42 5.45
CA TYR A 154 12.06 -2.78 5.19
C TYR A 154 11.90 -4.29 5.33
N LEU A 155 10.72 -4.71 5.80
CA LEU A 155 10.19 -6.06 5.64
C LEU A 155 8.88 -5.91 4.89
N PHE A 156 8.77 -6.50 3.71
CA PHE A 156 7.63 -6.31 2.83
C PHE A 156 6.95 -7.64 2.50
N ASP A 157 5.73 -7.75 2.97
CA ASP A 157 4.84 -8.88 2.72
C ASP A 157 3.86 -8.47 1.64
N TYR A 158 3.88 -9.15 0.49
CA TYR A 158 3.08 -8.72 -0.65
C TYR A 158 2.60 -9.87 -1.54
N THR A 159 1.61 -9.57 -2.36
CA THR A 159 1.11 -10.44 -3.42
C THR A 159 1.09 -9.68 -4.74
N LEU A 160 1.30 -10.41 -5.83
CA LEU A 160 1.02 -9.96 -7.20
C LEU A 160 0.13 -11.00 -7.89
N PRO A 161 -0.80 -10.56 -8.78
CA PRO A 161 -1.67 -11.44 -9.55
C PRO A 161 -0.94 -12.55 -10.34
#